data_AF-A0A8T0HR59-F1
#
_entry.id   AF-A0A8T0HR59-F1
#
_cell.length_a   1.000
_cell.length_b   1.000
_cell.length_c   1.000
_cell.angle_alpha   90.00
_cell.angle_beta   90.00
_cell.angle_gamma   90.00
#
_symmetry.space_group_name_H-M   'P 1'
#
loop_
_entity.id
_entity.type
_entity.pdbx_description
1 polymer ?
#
loop_
_entity_poly.entity_id
_entity_poly.type
_entity_poly.pdbx_seq_one_letter_code
_entity_poly.pdbx_strand_id
1 'polypeptide(L)'
;MMSLNIILRSTKEIVDSYQIRNPSFEYSERCIPERYLTVPYVGVCNNGLDNENPDLIRYFGRILADDDNTRRHVVKDIVGQSNLG
;
A
#
# COMPACT_ATOMS: atom_id res chain seq x y z
N MET A 1 -12.19 2.78 33.07
CA MET A 1 -11.17 1.73 32.84
C MET A 1 -11.46 0.80 31.66
N MET A 2 -12.72 0.49 31.30
CA MET A 2 -13.05 -0.40 30.16
C MET A 2 -12.68 0.14 28.76
N SER A 3 -12.77 1.45 28.52
CA SER A 3 -12.55 2.05 27.19
C SER A 3 -11.10 1.93 26.69
N LEU A 4 -10.12 2.04 27.59
CA LEU A 4 -8.71 1.92 27.24
C LEU A 4 -8.35 0.52 26.74
N ASN A 5 -9.03 -0.51 27.26
CA ASN A 5 -8.79 -1.91 26.89
C ASN A 5 -9.22 -2.20 25.45
N ILE A 6 -10.34 -1.63 25.00
CA ILE A 6 -10.83 -1.84 23.63
C ILE A 6 -9.94 -1.15 22.60
N ILE A 7 -9.45 0.06 22.91
CA ILE A 7 -8.56 0.81 22.03
C ILE A 7 -7.24 0.05 21.87
N LEU A 8 -6.66 -0.42 22.98
CA LEU A 8 -5.41 -1.19 22.96
C LEU A 8 -5.54 -2.44 22.10
N ARG A 9 -6.60 -3.23 22.30
CA ARG A 9 -6.88 -4.46 21.55
C ARG A 9 -7.17 -4.23 20.07
N SER A 10 -7.81 -3.12 19.73
CA SER A 10 -8.19 -2.81 18.34
C SER A 10 -7.09 -2.09 17.55
N THR A 11 -6.01 -1.65 18.21
CA THR A 11 -4.94 -0.87 17.55
C THR A 11 -3.57 -1.51 17.66
N LYS A 12 -3.13 -1.87 18.87
CA LYS A 12 -1.78 -2.41 19.11
C LYS A 12 -1.76 -3.93 19.19
N GLU A 13 -2.77 -4.53 19.81
CA GLU A 13 -2.86 -5.99 20.00
C GLU A 13 -3.84 -6.62 19.00
N ILE A 14 -4.04 -5.99 17.84
CA ILE A 14 -5.05 -6.44 16.87
C ILE A 14 -4.69 -7.83 16.31
N VAL A 15 -3.41 -8.08 16.03
CA VAL A 15 -2.93 -9.38 15.55
C VAL A 15 -3.21 -10.46 16.60
N ASP A 16 -2.76 -10.26 17.84
CA ASP A 16 -2.97 -11.20 18.95
C ASP A 16 -4.46 -11.45 19.20
N SER A 17 -5.27 -10.38 19.15
CA SER A 17 -6.73 -10.47 19.32
C SER A 17 -7.40 -11.33 18.25
N TYR A 18 -6.96 -11.22 16.98
CA TYR A 18 -7.45 -12.06 15.89
C TYR A 18 -6.97 -13.50 16.03
N GLN A 19 -5.72 -13.72 16.42
CA GLN A 19 -5.15 -15.05 16.58
C GLN A 19 -5.80 -15.84 17.73
N ILE A 20 -6.19 -15.18 18.83
CA ILE A 20 -6.98 -15.80 19.91
C ILE A 20 -8.32 -16.32 19.39
N ARG A 21 -8.97 -15.60 18.45
CA ARG A 21 -10.25 -15.99 17.87
C ARG A 21 -10.11 -17.00 16.73
N ASN A 22 -8.99 -16.97 16.02
CA ASN A 22 -8.66 -17.84 14.91
C ASN A 22 -7.19 -18.30 15.03
N PRO A 23 -6.91 -19.44 15.68
CA PRO A 23 -5.54 -19.91 15.86
C PRO A 23 -4.78 -20.22 14.57
N SER A 24 -5.47 -20.39 13.44
CA SER A 24 -4.83 -20.56 12.12
C SER A 24 -4.58 -19.24 11.40
N PHE A 25 -4.95 -18.10 11.99
CA PHE A 25 -4.60 -16.79 11.46
C PHE A 25 -3.11 -16.54 11.66
N GLU A 26 -2.41 -16.25 10.57
CA GLU A 26 -1.01 -15.85 10.57
C GLU A 26 -0.89 -14.47 9.91
N TYR A 27 -0.42 -13.49 10.67
CA TYR A 27 -0.16 -12.17 10.12
C TYR A 27 1.12 -12.20 9.28
N SER A 28 1.04 -11.65 8.07
CA SER A 28 2.20 -11.40 7.21
C SER A 28 2.10 -9.99 6.65
N GLU A 29 3.21 -9.24 6.71
CA GLU A 29 3.30 -7.92 6.07
C GLU A 29 3.03 -7.99 4.55
N ARG A 30 3.28 -9.15 3.93
CA ARG A 30 2.99 -9.40 2.51
C ARG A 30 1.49 -9.40 2.20
N CYS A 31 0.65 -9.58 3.22
CA CYS A 31 -0.81 -9.55 3.09
C CYS A 31 -1.39 -8.15 3.32
N ILE A 32 -0.56 -7.15 3.66
CA ILE A 32 -1.01 -5.75 3.67
C ILE A 32 -1.33 -5.36 2.22
N PRO A 33 -2.58 -4.98 1.92
CA PRO A 33 -2.95 -4.56 0.58
C PRO A 33 -2.10 -3.36 0.14
N GLU A 34 -1.61 -3.39 -1.10
CA GLU A 34 -0.91 -2.24 -1.66
C GLU A 34 -1.86 -1.03 -1.75
N ARG A 35 -1.43 0.11 -1.22
CA ARG A 35 -2.18 1.36 -1.35
C ARG A 35 -1.84 2.00 -2.69
N TYR A 36 -2.54 1.61 -3.74
CA TYR A 36 -2.46 2.27 -5.05
C TYR A 36 -2.90 3.73 -4.95
N LEU A 37 -2.17 4.60 -5.64
CA LEU A 37 -2.43 6.02 -5.71
C LEU A 37 -3.01 6.40 -7.08
N THR A 38 -2.71 5.64 -8.13
CA THR A 38 -3.29 5.81 -9.46
C THR A 38 -4.61 5.06 -9.57
N VAL A 39 -5.63 5.66 -10.20
CA VAL A 39 -6.92 5.00 -10.48
C VAL A 39 -7.27 5.23 -11.95
N PRO A 40 -7.55 4.17 -12.74
CA PRO A 40 -7.49 2.74 -12.39
C PRO A 40 -6.06 2.27 -12.07
N TYR A 41 -5.91 1.23 -11.24
CA TYR A 41 -4.60 0.70 -10.82
C TYR A 41 -4.22 -0.61 -11.51
N VAL A 42 -5.07 -1.12 -12.40
CA VAL A 42 -4.79 -2.36 -13.13
C VAL A 42 -3.84 -2.06 -14.29
N GLY A 43 -2.72 -2.79 -14.35
CA GLY A 43 -1.74 -2.69 -15.43
C GLY A 43 -2.28 -3.28 -16.73
N VAL A 44 -2.37 -2.44 -17.77
CA VAL A 44 -2.86 -2.82 -19.10
C VAL A 44 -1.81 -2.56 -20.17
N CYS A 45 -1.02 -1.48 -20.03
CA CYS A 45 -0.08 -1.01 -21.03
C CYS A 45 1.35 -0.94 -20.45
N ASN A 46 2.34 -0.70 -21.32
CA ASN A 46 3.76 -0.53 -20.92
C ASN A 46 4.27 -1.68 -20.03
N ASN A 47 4.08 -2.92 -20.50
CA ASN A 47 4.43 -4.14 -19.76
C ASN A 47 3.74 -4.24 -18.38
N GLY A 48 2.53 -3.66 -18.25
CA GLY A 48 1.74 -3.67 -17.02
C GLY A 48 2.11 -2.55 -16.03
N LEU A 49 2.98 -1.61 -16.42
CA LEU A 49 3.32 -0.46 -15.59
C LEU A 49 2.27 0.66 -15.64
N ASP A 50 1.52 0.74 -16.75
CA ASP A 50 0.54 1.80 -16.97
C ASP A 50 -0.89 1.23 -16.99
N ASN A 51 -1.85 2.04 -16.55
CA ASN A 51 -3.27 1.70 -16.59
C ASN A 51 -3.88 1.93 -17.99
N GLU A 52 -5.21 1.83 -18.09
CA GLU A 52 -5.96 2.08 -19.34
C GLU A 52 -5.95 3.56 -19.80
N ASN A 53 -5.60 4.50 -18.91
CA ASN A 53 -5.50 5.95 -19.15
C ASN A 53 -4.07 6.42 -19.48
N PRO A 54 -3.23 5.53 -20.02
CA PRO A 54 -1.77 5.66 -20.01
C PRO A 54 -1.09 6.30 -18.78
N ASP A 55 -1.66 6.19 -17.58
CA ASP A 55 -1.04 6.70 -16.36
C ASP A 55 -0.13 5.65 -15.74
N LEU A 56 1.07 6.06 -15.32
CA LEU A 56 1.96 5.21 -14.52
C LEU A 56 1.26 4.78 -13.22
N ILE A 57 1.22 3.48 -12.96
CA ILE A 57 0.68 2.92 -11.73
C ILE A 57 1.65 3.23 -10.58
N ARG A 58 1.17 4.01 -9.63
CA ARG A 58 1.88 4.40 -8.42
C ARG A 58 1.20 3.76 -7.23
N TYR A 59 1.99 3.30 -6.26
CA TYR A 59 1.52 2.83 -4.97
C TYR A 59 2.41 3.38 -3.87
N PHE A 60 1.84 3.52 -2.68
CA PHE A 60 2.55 3.99 -1.50
C PHE A 60 3.77 3.11 -1.21
N GLY A 61 4.92 3.72 -0.96
CA GLY A 61 6.15 3.01 -0.64
C GLY A 61 6.90 2.47 -1.86
N ARG A 62 6.38 2.63 -3.09
CA ARG A 62 7.12 2.28 -4.31
C ARG A 62 8.45 3.04 -4.34
N ILE A 63 9.53 2.32 -4.65
CA ILE A 63 10.86 2.89 -4.86
C ILE A 63 11.01 3.20 -6.35
N LEU A 64 11.33 4.45 -6.65
CA LEU A 64 11.74 4.91 -7.97
C LEU A 64 13.26 5.12 -7.92
N ALA A 65 14.00 4.42 -8.76
CA ALA A 65 15.44 4.56 -8.88
C ALA A 65 15.81 5.11 -10.26
N ASP A 66 16.91 5.84 -10.37
CA ASP A 66 17.53 6.09 -11.66
C ASP A 66 18.22 4.84 -12.20
N ASP A 67 18.55 4.84 -13.50
CA ASP A 67 19.09 3.67 -14.20
C ASP A 67 20.39 3.16 -13.54
N ASP A 68 21.23 4.08 -13.05
CA ASP A 68 22.48 3.78 -12.34
C ASP A 68 22.27 3.49 -10.84
N ASN A 69 21.02 3.55 -10.36
CA ASN A 69 20.60 3.23 -8.98
C ASN A 69 21.28 4.10 -7.89
N THR A 70 21.77 5.27 -8.27
CA THR A 70 22.44 6.23 -7.38
C THR A 70 21.45 7.06 -6.58
N ARG A 71 20.27 7.32 -7.15
CA ARG A 71 19.19 8.09 -6.52
C ARG A 71 17.95 7.25 -6.42
N ARG A 72 17.38 7.23 -5.21
CA ARG A 72 16.17 6.47 -4.89
C ARG A 72 15.16 7.37 -4.21
N HIS A 73 13.95 7.39 -4.74
CA HIS A 73 12.82 8.15 -4.24
C HIS A 73 11.72 7.20 -3.79
N VAL A 74 11.12 7.46 -2.63
CA VAL A 74 10.00 6.68 -2.11
C VAL A 74 8.72 7.46 -2.34
N VAL A 75 7.76 6.87 -3.05
CA VAL A 75 6.45 7.47 -3.28
C VAL A 75 5.67 7.53 -1.97
N LYS A 76 5.23 8.72 -1.58
CA LYS A 76 4.48 8.95 -0.33
C LYS A 76 3.03 9.31 -0.56
N ASP A 77 2.73 10.16 -1.53
CA ASP A 77 1.36 10.48 -1.90
C ASP A 77 1.28 11.08 -3.30
N ILE A 78 0.06 11.23 -3.80
CA ILE A 78 -0.26 12.07 -4.96
C ILE A 78 -0.79 13.42 -4.44
N VAL A 79 -0.23 14.51 -4.97
CA VAL A 79 -0.61 15.87 -4.59
C VAL A 79 -1.50 16.53 -5.66
N GLY A 80 -1.54 15.96 -6.86
CA GLY A 80 -2.40 16.40 -7.95
C GLY A 80 -2.36 15.43 -9.13
N GLN A 81 -3.41 15.44 -9.94
CA GLN A 81 -3.52 14.69 -11.19
C GLN A 81 -4.12 15.62 -12.25
N SER A 82 -3.59 15.56 -13.46
CA SER A 82 -4.03 16.36 -14.58
C SER A 82 -4.13 15.53 -15.86
N ASN A 83 -4.62 16.12 -16.94
CA ASN A 83 -4.63 15.46 -18.25
C ASN A 83 -3.21 15.22 -18.82
N LEU A 84 -2.16 15.73 -18.16
CA LEU A 84 -0.76 15.47 -18.49
C LEU A 84 -0.15 14.35 -17.62
N GLY A 85 -0.94 13.76 -16.72
CA GLY A 85 -0.50 12.87 -15.65
C GLY A 85 -0.52 13.50 -14.27
#